data_AF-A0A7C1I548-F1
#
_entry.id   AF-A0A7C1I548-F1
#
_cell.length_a   1.000
_cell.length_b   1.000
_cell.length_c   1.000
_cell.angle_alpha   90.00
_cell.angle_beta   90.00
_cell.angle_gamma   90.00
#
_symmetry.space_group_name_H-M   'P 1'
#
loop_
_entity.id
_entity.type
_entity.pdbx_description
1 polymer ?
#
loop_
_entity_poly.entity_id
_entity_poly.type
_entity_poly.pdbx_seq_one_letter_code
_entity_poly.pdbx_strand_id
1 'polypeptide(L)' 'MVKDDLESGRMKDWGTFPGEHAGYAVMEGTDQDLLAGTEKYVPYIRFKTHTVLSVDQALATMNAAKAQVAAAKK' A
#
# COMPACT_ATOMS: atom_id res chain seq x y z
N MET A 1 -19.00 -5.10 -0.17
CA MET A 1 -17.66 -4.95 0.44
C MET A 1 -16.61 -4.61 -0.62
N VAL A 2 -16.15 -5.57 -1.43
CA VAL A 2 -15.09 -5.31 -2.43
C VAL A 2 -15.54 -4.31 -3.50
N LYS A 3 -16.74 -4.51 -4.07
CA LYS A 3 -17.30 -3.57 -5.07
C LYS A 3 -17.45 -2.16 -4.49
N ASP A 4 -18.03 -2.03 -3.31
CA ASP A 4 -18.19 -0.73 -2.62
C ASP A 4 -16.84 -0.03 -2.37
N ASP A 5 -15.77 -0.78 -2.10
CA ASP A 5 -14.44 -0.19 -1.92
C ASP A 5 -13.82 0.28 -3.23
N LEU A 6 -14.01 -0.48 -4.32
CA LEU A 6 -13.59 -0.08 -5.65
C LEU A 6 -14.35 1.19 -6.09
N GLU A 7 -15.66 1.22 -5.87
CA GLU A 7 -16.51 2.39 -6.17
C GLU A 7 -16.15 3.62 -5.32
N SER A 8 -15.71 3.42 -4.06
CA SER A 8 -15.26 4.51 -3.20
C SER A 8 -13.97 5.19 -3.69
N GLY A 9 -13.25 4.56 -4.63
CA GLY A 9 -11.98 5.06 -5.16
C GLY A 9 -10.78 4.89 -4.22
N ARG A 10 -10.97 4.41 -2.99
CA ARG A 10 -9.87 4.09 -2.04
C ARG A 10 -9.13 2.82 -2.45
N MET A 11 -9.86 1.80 -2.90
CA MET A 11 -9.28 0.60 -3.49
C MET A 11 -9.13 0.80 -4.99
N LYS A 12 -7.89 0.73 -5.47
CA LYS A 12 -7.56 0.91 -6.89
C LYS A 12 -7.66 -0.38 -7.67
N ASP A 13 -7.39 -1.50 -7.01
CA ASP A 13 -7.41 -2.80 -7.64
C ASP A 13 -7.71 -3.91 -6.63
N TRP A 14 -8.29 -4.99 -7.12
CA TRP A 14 -8.58 -6.21 -6.40
C TRP A 14 -8.43 -7.42 -7.32
N GLY A 15 -7.55 -8.35 -6.95
CA GLY A 15 -7.32 -9.56 -7.73
C GLY A 15 -7.23 -10.81 -6.86
N THR A 16 -7.60 -11.94 -7.44
CA THR A 16 -7.48 -13.26 -6.83
C THR A 16 -6.63 -14.17 -7.70
N PHE A 17 -5.74 -14.94 -7.09
CA PHE A 17 -4.94 -15.95 -7.77
C PHE A 17 -5.78 -17.25 -7.89
N PRO A 18 -6.17 -17.67 -9.11
CA PRO A 18 -7.04 -18.83 -9.28
C PRO A 18 -6.44 -20.10 -8.66
N GLY A 19 -7.19 -20.75 -7.78
CA GLY A 19 -6.78 -22.00 -7.12
C GLY A 19 -5.89 -21.84 -5.88
N GLU A 20 -5.46 -20.63 -5.52
CA GLU A 20 -4.53 -20.41 -4.40
C GLU A 20 -5.20 -19.91 -3.11
N HIS A 21 -6.50 -19.60 -3.15
CA HIS A 21 -7.21 -18.93 -2.04
C HIS A 21 -6.50 -17.66 -1.55
N ALA A 22 -5.76 -17.01 -2.44
CA ALA A 22 -4.94 -15.84 -2.19
C ALA A 22 -5.20 -14.80 -3.28
N GLY A 23 -4.69 -13.59 -3.06
CA GLY A 23 -4.90 -12.48 -3.96
C GLY A 23 -4.15 -11.25 -3.50
N TYR A 24 -4.51 -10.12 -4.10
CA TYR A 24 -3.95 -8.83 -3.77
C TYR A 24 -5.03 -7.75 -3.81
N ALA A 25 -4.76 -6.66 -3.10
CA ALA A 25 -5.52 -5.44 -3.20
C ALA A 25 -4.53 -4.28 -3.22
N VAL A 26 -4.82 -3.26 -4.03
CA VAL A 26 -4.08 -2.00 -4.02
C VAL A 26 -5.02 -0.95 -3.43
N MET A 27 -4.59 -0.30 -2.35
CA MET A 27 -5.33 0.78 -1.70
C MET A 27 -4.42 2.00 -1.55
N GLU A 28 -5.00 3.18 -1.74
CA GLU A 28 -4.33 4.46 -1.52
C GLU A 28 -4.95 5.17 -0.32
N GLY A 29 -4.10 5.65 0.59
CA GLY A 29 -4.52 6.35 1.79
C GLY A 29 -3.43 6.36 2.86
N THR A 30 -3.82 6.79 4.05
CA THR A 30 -3.00 6.70 5.26
C THR A 30 -3.03 5.29 5.85
N ASP A 31 -2.12 5.00 6.78
CA ASP A 31 -2.14 3.73 7.54
C ASP A 31 -3.47 3.53 8.29
N GLN A 32 -4.07 4.63 8.76
CA GLN A 32 -5.38 4.62 9.41
C GLN A 32 -6.51 4.26 8.43
N ASP A 33 -6.49 4.81 7.21
CA ASP A 33 -7.46 4.47 6.16
C ASP A 33 -7.35 2.99 5.78
N LEU A 34 -6.11 2.49 5.69
CA LEU A 34 -5.85 1.09 5.38
C LEU A 34 -6.29 0.15 6.49
N LEU A 35 -6.04 0.48 7.76
CA LEU A 35 -6.56 -0.30 8.89
C LEU A 35 -8.09 -0.34 8.88
N ALA A 36 -8.75 0.81 8.77
CA ALA A 36 -10.21 0.89 8.72
C ALA A 36 -10.80 0.13 7.53
N GLY A 37 -10.14 0.19 6.37
CA GLY A 37 -10.54 -0.51 5.16
C GLY A 37 -10.37 -2.03 5.23
N THR A 38 -9.31 -2.51 5.88
CA THR A 38 -9.01 -3.95 6.01
C THR A 38 -9.78 -4.61 7.16
N GLU A 39 -10.11 -3.88 8.23
CA GLU A 39 -10.72 -4.43 9.44
C GLU A 39 -12.05 -5.17 9.15
N LYS A 40 -12.87 -4.63 8.25
CA LYS A 40 -14.14 -5.25 7.86
C LYS A 40 -13.99 -6.62 7.20
N TYR A 41 -12.81 -6.95 6.67
CA TYR A 41 -12.51 -8.22 6.00
C TYR A 41 -11.87 -9.26 6.93
N VAL A 42 -11.51 -8.89 8.17
CA VAL A 42 -10.81 -9.76 9.13
C VAL A 42 -11.46 -11.13 9.35
N PRO A 43 -12.81 -11.29 9.35
CA PRO A 43 -13.42 -12.60 9.47
C PRO A 43 -13.13 -13.55 8.30
N TYR A 44 -12.75 -13.00 7.14
CA TYR A 44 -12.65 -13.74 5.87
C TYR A 44 -11.24 -13.77 5.30
N ILE A 45 -10.42 -12.75 5.58
CA ILE A 45 -9.13 -12.53 4.91
C ILE A 45 -8.08 -12.10 5.93
N ARG A 46 -6.89 -12.69 5.86
CA ARG A 46 -5.70 -12.25 6.58
C ARG A 46 -4.82 -11.44 5.63
N PHE A 47 -4.70 -10.14 5.88
CA PHE A 47 -3.87 -9.27 5.06
C PHE A 47 -2.41 -9.30 5.52
N LYS A 48 -1.50 -9.34 4.53
CA LYS A 48 -0.11 -8.93 4.71
C LYS A 48 0.10 -7.63 3.97
N THR A 49 0.17 -6.53 4.70
CA THR A 49 0.27 -5.18 4.12
C THR A 49 1.72 -4.80 3.87
N HIS A 50 1.97 -4.20 2.71
CA HIS A 50 3.22 -3.52 2.38
C HIS A 50 2.91 -2.08 1.98
N THR A 51 3.33 -1.11 2.79
CA THR A 51 3.19 0.31 2.47
C THR A 51 4.16 0.67 1.33
N VAL A 52 3.64 1.29 0.28
CA VAL A 52 4.41 1.67 -0.89
C VAL A 52 4.47 3.19 -0.97
N LEU A 53 5.67 3.74 -1.20
CA LEU A 53 5.85 5.16 -1.44
C LEU A 53 5.44 5.52 -2.87
N SER A 54 4.88 6.72 -3.05
CA SER A 54 4.78 7.30 -4.39
C SER A 54 6.17 7.47 -5.01
N VAL A 55 6.22 7.53 -6.34
CA VAL A 55 7.47 7.75 -7.09
C VAL A 55 8.17 9.01 -6.59
N ASP A 56 7.43 10.11 -6.37
CA ASP A 56 7.99 11.37 -5.89
C ASP A 56 8.59 11.26 -4.49
N GLN A 57 7.91 10.59 -3.57
CA GLN A 57 8.43 10.33 -2.21
C GLN A 57 9.69 9.45 -2.25
N ALA A 58 9.70 8.41 -3.09
CA ALA A 58 10.85 7.54 -3.28
C ALA A 58 12.05 8.34 -3.83
N LEU A 59 11.84 9.12 -4.89
CA LEU A 59 12.89 9.96 -5.50
C LEU A 59 13.42 11.02 -4.54
N ALA A 60 12.54 11.69 -3.80
CA ALA A 60 12.93 12.67 -2.79
C ALA A 60 13.82 12.02 -1.71
N THR A 61 13.43 10.84 -1.22
CA THR A 61 14.18 10.07 -0.23
C THR A 61 15.56 9.66 -0.76
N MET A 62 15.62 9.17 -2.00
CA MET A 62 16.88 8.77 -2.64
C MET A 62 17.84 9.95 -2.82
N ASN A 63 17.34 11.12 -3.21
CA ASN A 63 18.15 12.32 -3.38
C ASN A 63 18.66 12.86 -2.04
N ALA A 64 17.82 12.87 -1.01
CA ALA A 64 18.22 13.25 0.34
C ALA A 64 19.33 12.33 0.89
N ALA A 65 19.20 11.01 0.69
CA ALA A 65 20.21 10.03 1.10
C ALA A 65 21.55 10.27 0.38
N LYS A 66 21.54 10.55 -0.93
CA LYS A 66 22.76 10.89 -1.69
C LYS A 66 23.46 12.13 -1.12
N ALA A 67 22.70 13.17 -0.76
CA ALA A 67 23.25 14.40 -0.19
C ALA A 67 23.90 14.15 1.18
N GLN A 68 23.27 13.34 2.05
CA GLN A 68 23.82 12.96 3.36
C GLN A 68 25.13 12.19 3.22
N VAL A 69 25.22 11.23 2.30
CA VAL A 69 26.45 10.48 2.03
C VAL A 69 27.57 11.38 1.52
N ALA A 70 27.26 12.38 0.69
CA ALA A 70 28.25 13.34 0.20
C ALA A 70 28.75 14.28 1.33
N ALA A 71 27.85 14.69 2.23
CA ALA A 71 28.19 15.51 3.39
C ALA A 71 29.09 14.76 4.39
N ALA A 72 28.85 13.46 4.62
CA ALA A 72 29.64 12.64 5.54
C ALA A 72 31.06 12.31 5.05
N LYS A 73 31.39 12.61 3.78
CA LYS A 73 32.72 12.42 3.18
C LYS A 73 33.59 13.68 3.20
N LYS A 74 33.06 14.81 3.68
CA LYS A 74 33.79 16.06 3.88
C LYS A 74 34.18 16.20 5.35
#